data_AF-A0A191YVL2-F1
#
_entry.id   AF-A0A191YVL2-F1
#
_cell.length_a   1.000
_cell.length_b   1.000
_cell.length_c   1.000
_cell.angle_alpha   90.00
_cell.angle_beta   90.00
_cell.angle_gamma   90.00
#
_symmetry.space_group_name_H-M   'P 1'
#
loop_
_entity.id
_entity.type
_entity.pdbx_description
1 polymer ?
#
loop_
_entity_poly.entity_id
_entity_poly.type
_entity_poly.pdbx_seq_one_letter_code
_entity_poly.pdbx_strand_id
1 'polypeptide(L)'
;MQTLKNWSHPFKDKDTSKETRNPLLQLTHLANAKAGYFPLGRSGLFHGGIHFDSGTAETLDQSSVHCLADGEVVAYRIDTQAPTTAYFIDNKP
;
A
#
# COMPACT_ATOMS: atom_id res chain seq x y z
N MET A 1 -21.80 -3.12 16.06
CA MET A 1 -20.46 -2.97 15.44
C MET A 1 -19.49 -2.54 16.53
N GLN A 2 -18.35 -3.20 16.67
CA GLN A 2 -17.29 -2.78 17.59
C GLN A 2 -16.56 -1.56 17.00
N THR A 3 -16.21 -0.60 17.84
CA THR A 3 -15.41 0.57 17.43
C THR A 3 -13.99 0.14 17.10
N LEU A 4 -13.45 0.62 15.98
CA LEU A 4 -12.09 0.36 15.56
C LEU A 4 -11.09 1.02 16.53
N LYS A 5 -10.15 0.22 17.06
CA LYS A 5 -9.13 0.65 18.03
C LYS A 5 -7.75 0.56 17.39
N ASN A 6 -6.84 1.43 17.85
CA ASN A 6 -5.43 1.40 17.49
C ASN A 6 -5.16 1.43 15.98
N TRP A 7 -5.91 2.27 15.24
CA TRP A 7 -5.69 2.40 13.80
C TRP A 7 -4.31 2.97 13.48
N SER A 8 -3.62 2.40 12.50
CA SER A 8 -2.39 2.96 11.92
C SER A 8 -2.18 2.54 10.47
N HIS A 9 -1.32 3.26 9.74
CA HIS A 9 -0.77 2.76 8.48
C HIS A 9 0.15 1.54 8.73
N PRO A 10 0.33 0.67 7.72
CA PRO A 10 1.09 -0.58 7.88
C PRO A 10 2.62 -0.39 8.02
N PHE A 11 3.17 0.77 7.71
CA PHE A 11 4.62 1.03 7.75
C PHE A 11 4.96 2.18 8.69
N LYS A 12 6.15 2.10 9.30
CA LYS A 12 6.70 3.16 10.13
C LYS A 12 7.40 4.19 9.26
N ASP A 13 7.47 5.42 9.75
CA ASP A 13 8.38 6.42 9.20
C ASP A 13 9.82 6.03 9.52
N LYS A 14 10.73 6.16 8.55
CA LYS A 14 12.18 5.95 8.77
C LYS A 14 12.79 7.01 9.66
N ASP A 15 12.23 8.22 9.62
CA ASP A 15 12.62 9.32 10.48
C ASP A 15 11.95 9.18 11.85
N THR A 16 12.66 8.54 12.77
CA THR A 16 12.19 8.31 14.14
C THR A 16 12.19 9.58 15.00
N SER A 17 12.71 10.70 14.50
CA SER A 17 12.69 11.99 15.21
C SER A 17 11.34 12.71 15.08
N LYS A 18 10.54 12.33 14.07
CA LYS A 18 9.18 12.83 13.88
C LYS A 18 8.20 11.99 14.68
N GLU A 19 7.01 12.54 14.94
CA GLU A 19 5.92 11.78 15.52
C GLU A 19 5.63 10.56 14.66
N THR A 20 6.07 9.40 15.16
CA THR A 20 5.89 8.10 14.55
C THR A 20 4.39 7.83 14.61
N ARG A 21 3.72 7.85 13.44
CA ARG A 21 2.25 7.70 13.24
C ARG A 21 1.43 9.00 13.07
N ASN A 22 2.01 10.11 12.63
CA ASN A 22 1.18 11.21 12.11
C ASN A 22 0.47 10.77 10.80
N PRO A 23 -0.87 10.61 10.80
CA PRO A 23 -1.56 10.04 9.63
C PRO A 23 -1.50 10.93 8.39
N LEU A 24 -1.46 12.26 8.58
CA LEU A 24 -1.39 13.21 7.46
C LEU A 24 0.00 13.20 6.83
N LEU A 25 1.06 13.13 7.64
CA LEU A 25 2.42 12.99 7.13
C LEU A 25 2.57 11.69 6.32
N GLN A 26 2.08 10.58 6.88
CA GLN A 26 2.12 9.29 6.18
C GLN A 26 1.30 9.31 4.89
N LEU A 27 0.15 9.97 4.86
CA LEU A 27 -0.60 10.18 3.63
C LEU A 27 0.21 10.94 2.57
N THR A 28 0.97 11.98 2.94
CA THR A 28 1.84 12.69 1.98
C THR A 28 2.97 11.81 1.45
N HIS A 29 3.48 10.86 2.25
CA HIS A 29 4.47 9.89 1.78
C HIS A 29 3.91 8.98 0.69
N LEU A 30 2.62 8.64 0.72
CA LEU A 30 1.97 7.80 -0.29
C LEU A 30 1.93 8.45 -1.68
N ALA A 31 1.98 9.78 -1.78
CA ALA A 31 2.01 10.48 -3.06
C ALA A 31 3.29 10.19 -3.87
N ASN A 32 4.36 9.70 -3.22
CA ASN A 32 5.60 9.32 -3.88
C ASN A 32 5.53 7.94 -4.58
N ALA A 33 4.43 7.20 -4.45
CA ALA A 33 4.27 5.90 -5.09
C ALA A 33 4.41 6.00 -6.62
N LYS A 34 5.37 5.27 -7.19
CA LYS A 34 5.66 5.29 -8.62
C LYS A 34 4.56 4.63 -9.45
N ALA A 35 3.84 3.64 -8.89
CA ALA A 35 2.74 2.96 -9.56
C ALA A 35 1.41 3.75 -9.56
N GLY A 36 1.41 4.97 -9.01
CA GLY A 36 0.22 5.79 -8.80
C GLY A 36 -0.20 5.80 -7.32
N TYR A 37 -1.04 6.75 -6.96
CA TYR A 37 -1.46 7.01 -5.59
C TYR A 37 -2.97 7.30 -5.56
N PHE A 38 -3.62 7.00 -4.44
CA PHE A 38 -5.06 7.21 -4.32
C PHE A 38 -5.47 8.65 -4.69
N PRO A 39 -6.49 8.86 -5.54
CA PRO A 39 -7.42 7.86 -6.09
C PRO A 39 -7.08 7.36 -7.51
N LEU A 40 -5.90 7.66 -8.06
CA LEU A 40 -5.55 7.38 -9.45
C LEU A 40 -4.30 6.48 -9.58
N GLY A 41 -4.41 5.43 -10.39
CA GLY A 41 -3.25 4.62 -10.77
C GLY A 41 -2.34 5.35 -11.75
N ARG A 42 -1.15 4.78 -12.04
CA ARG A 42 -0.20 5.32 -13.03
C ARG A 42 -0.82 5.62 -14.40
N SER A 43 -1.86 4.88 -14.80
CA SER A 43 -2.57 5.08 -16.07
C SER A 43 -3.60 6.23 -16.05
N GLY A 44 -3.78 6.92 -14.92
CA GLY A 44 -4.81 7.94 -14.74
C GLY A 44 -6.22 7.38 -14.51
N LEU A 45 -6.37 6.06 -14.40
CA LEU A 45 -7.65 5.40 -14.08
C LEU A 45 -7.87 5.34 -12.56
N PHE A 46 -9.13 5.27 -12.15
CA PHE A 46 -9.50 5.09 -10.75
C PHE A 46 -8.82 3.86 -10.14
N HIS A 47 -8.30 4.03 -8.93
CA HIS A 47 -7.62 3.02 -8.16
C HIS A 47 -8.13 3.05 -6.72
N GLY A 48 -8.83 1.99 -6.31
CA GLY A 48 -9.47 1.88 -4.99
C GLY A 48 -8.53 1.55 -3.83
N GLY A 49 -7.21 1.52 -4.07
CA GLY A 49 -6.20 1.18 -3.08
C GLY A 49 -5.09 2.22 -2.98
N ILE A 50 -3.99 1.83 -2.34
CA ILE A 50 -2.74 2.59 -2.29
C ILE A 50 -1.59 1.64 -2.62
N HIS A 51 -0.52 2.20 -3.16
CA HIS A 51 0.71 1.46 -3.43
C HIS A 51 1.79 1.83 -2.41
N PHE A 52 2.50 0.82 -1.93
CA PHE A 52 3.78 0.98 -1.26
C PHE A 52 4.85 0.36 -2.15
N ASP A 53 5.67 1.20 -2.75
CA ASP A 53 6.69 0.79 -3.71
C ASP A 53 8.02 1.51 -3.43
N SER A 54 8.98 1.37 -4.36
CA SER A 54 10.30 2.00 -4.23
C SER A 54 10.25 3.53 -4.00
N GLY A 55 9.20 4.23 -4.46
CA GLY A 55 9.06 5.67 -4.23
C GLY A 55 8.61 6.01 -2.81
N THR A 56 7.77 5.17 -2.19
CA THR A 56 7.41 5.34 -0.77
C THR A 56 8.47 4.77 0.17
N ALA A 57 9.42 3.97 -0.33
CA ALA A 57 10.47 3.33 0.46
C ALA A 57 11.56 4.31 0.92
N GLU A 58 11.61 5.53 0.38
CA GLU A 58 12.56 6.56 0.83
C GLU A 58 12.20 7.08 2.23
N THR A 59 10.90 7.18 2.53
CA THR A 59 10.41 7.75 3.80
C THR A 59 9.79 6.71 4.72
N LEU A 60 9.24 5.61 4.18
CA LEU A 60 8.63 4.53 4.95
C LEU A 60 9.57 3.34 5.07
N ASP A 61 9.67 2.77 6.27
CA ASP A 61 10.34 1.50 6.51
C ASP A 61 9.44 0.35 6.07
N GLN A 62 9.76 -0.22 4.91
CA GLN A 62 9.03 -1.34 4.31
C GLN A 62 9.62 -2.71 4.64
N SER A 63 10.48 -2.81 5.67
CA SER A 63 11.07 -4.09 6.09
C SER A 63 10.07 -5.05 6.75
N SER A 64 8.96 -4.53 7.28
CA SER A 64 7.89 -5.32 7.90
C SER A 64 6.55 -4.61 7.78
N VAL A 65 5.46 -5.39 7.73
CA VAL A 65 4.08 -4.88 7.66
C VAL A 65 3.45 -5.01 9.05
N HIS A 66 2.86 -3.92 9.54
CA HIS A 66 2.09 -3.89 10.78
C HIS A 66 0.58 -3.99 10.52
N CYS A 67 -0.15 -4.52 11.50
CA CYS A 67 -1.61 -4.54 11.46
C CYS A 67 -2.17 -3.12 11.43
N LEU A 68 -3.18 -2.88 10.60
CA LEU A 68 -3.83 -1.57 10.52
C LEU A 68 -4.71 -1.29 11.73
N ALA A 69 -5.21 -2.34 12.39
CA ALA A 69 -6.05 -2.28 13.58
C ALA A 69 -6.05 -3.66 14.26
N ASP A 70 -6.56 -3.71 15.49
CA ASP A 70 -6.80 -4.97 16.18
C ASP A 70 -7.91 -5.78 15.48
N GLY A 71 -7.72 -7.09 15.33
CA GLY A 71 -8.67 -7.97 14.66
C GLY A 71 -8.20 -9.42 14.57
N GLU A 72 -8.92 -10.23 13.78
CA GLU A 72 -8.61 -11.65 13.53
C GLU A 72 -8.21 -11.87 12.07
N VAL A 73 -7.16 -12.65 11.84
CA VAL A 73 -6.74 -13.07 10.49
C VAL A 73 -7.59 -14.26 10.06
N VAL A 74 -8.54 -14.04 9.16
CA VAL A 74 -9.45 -15.08 8.65
C VAL A 74 -9.02 -15.66 7.29
N ALA A 75 -8.08 -15.01 6.60
CA ALA A 75 -7.51 -15.45 5.34
C ALA A 75 -6.14 -14.80 5.11
N TYR A 76 -5.20 -15.51 4.47
CA TYR A 76 -3.92 -14.95 4.06
C TYR A 76 -3.39 -15.65 2.80
N ARG A 77 -2.60 -14.93 2.01
CA ARG A 77 -1.78 -15.46 0.91
C ARG A 77 -0.49 -14.65 0.84
N ILE A 78 0.65 -15.32 0.70
CA ILE A 78 1.95 -14.69 0.51
C ILE A 78 2.43 -15.13 -0.87
N ASP A 79 2.36 -14.20 -1.83
CA ASP A 79 2.80 -14.45 -3.19
C ASP A 79 4.31 -14.17 -3.31
N THR A 80 5.07 -15.11 -3.87
CA THR A 80 6.50 -14.90 -4.18
C THR A 80 6.70 -14.20 -5.52
N GLN A 81 5.67 -14.19 -6.38
CA GLN A 81 5.65 -13.53 -7.68
C GLN A 81 4.31 -12.83 -7.90
N ALA A 82 4.36 -11.68 -8.58
CA ALA A 82 3.15 -10.96 -8.95
C ALA A 82 2.31 -11.79 -9.96
N PRO A 83 0.97 -11.80 -9.83
CA PRO A 83 0.12 -12.47 -10.81
C PRO A 83 0.27 -11.81 -12.18
N THR A 84 0.45 -12.63 -13.21
CA THR A 84 0.54 -12.18 -14.60
C THR A 84 -0.77 -12.49 -15.32
N THR A 85 -1.25 -11.54 -16.11
CA THR A 85 -2.38 -11.76 -17.02
C THR A 85 -1.83 -12.14 -18.39
N ALA A 86 -2.12 -13.33 -18.88
CA ALA A 86 -1.79 -13.71 -20.25
C ALA A 86 -2.72 -12.96 -21.22
N TYR A 87 -2.14 -12.25 -22.20
CA TYR A 87 -2.90 -11.70 -23.32
C TYR A 87 -2.83 -12.67 -24.49
N PHE A 88 -3.98 -13.15 -24.94
CA PHE A 88 -4.08 -13.95 -26.16
C PHE A 88 -4.42 -13.01 -27.31
N ILE A 89 -3.54 -12.92 -28.31
CA ILE A 89 -3.90 -12.28 -29.56
C ILE A 89 -4.71 -13.30 -30.35
N ASP A 90 -6.02 -13.04 -30.51
CA ASP A 90 -6.86 -13.83 -31.41
C ASP A 90 -6.50 -13.43 -32.84
N ASN A 91 -5.49 -14.10 -33.40
CA ASN A 91 -5.10 -13.97 -34.81
C ASN A 91 -6.16 -14.66 -35.68
N LYS A 92 -7.36 -14.08 -35.75
CA LYS A 92 -8.32 -14.48 -36.78
C LYS A 92 -7.80 -14.01 -38.14
N PRO A 93 -7.77 -14.89 -39.15
CA PRO A 93 -7.41 -14.53 -40.52
C PRO A 93 -8.38 -13.53 -41.14
#